data_AF-A0AAW2CHR5-F1
#
_entry.id   AF-A0AAW2CHR5-F1
#
_cell.length_a   1.000
_cell.length_b   1.000
_cell.length_c   1.000
_cell.angle_alpha   90.00
_cell.angle_beta   90.00
_cell.angle_gamma   90.00
#
_symmetry.space_group_name_H-M   'P 1'
#
loop_
_entity.id
_entity.type
_entity.pdbx_description
1 polymer ?
#
loop_
_entity_poly.entity_id
_entity_poly.type
_entity_poly.pdbx_seq_one_letter_code
_entity_poly.pdbx_strand_id
1 'polypeptide(L)'
;MFSVECNKKYKSIKSDFDRLVVSCVHDACLWSVRAICSKKHNLWKITTCKGLHTCSSLQVEPDGRMVDSKFISITLETYIWEDISRTVPCLRSLLHAKHKH
;
A
#
# COMPACT_ATOMS: atom_id res chain seq x y z
N MET A 1 18.88 3.30 4.14
CA MET A 1 17.76 3.84 4.93
C MET A 1 16.65 4.20 3.95
N PHE A 2 15.65 3.34 3.77
CA PHE A 2 14.46 3.68 2.98
C PHE A 2 13.46 4.25 3.97
N SER A 3 13.32 5.57 3.97
CA SER A 3 12.40 6.26 4.90
C SER A 3 10.97 5.82 4.60
N VAL A 4 10.37 5.13 5.56
CA VAL A 4 8.95 4.75 5.63
C VAL A 4 8.10 5.97 6.05
N GLU A 5 8.70 7.17 6.19
CA GLU A 5 8.04 8.34 6.81
C GLU A 5 7.16 9.14 5.85
N CYS A 6 7.12 8.82 4.56
CA CYS A 6 6.33 9.56 3.58
C CYS A 6 5.11 8.74 3.12
N ASN A 7 4.16 8.53 4.03
CA ASN A 7 2.82 7.98 3.74
C ASN A 7 2.00 8.95 2.88
N LYS A 8 2.38 9.09 1.60
CA LYS A 8 1.72 9.95 0.62
C LYS A 8 0.62 9.17 -0.08
N LYS A 9 -0.59 9.72 -0.12
CA LYS A 9 -1.71 9.13 -0.87
C LYS A 9 -1.35 9.04 -2.36
N TYR A 10 -1.72 7.93 -2.97
CA TYR A 10 -1.59 7.70 -4.40
C TYR A 10 -2.90 7.22 -5.00
N LYS A 11 -3.08 7.45 -6.30
CA LYS A 11 -4.13 6.86 -7.11
C LYS A 11 -3.55 5.80 -8.04
N SER A 12 -4.29 4.72 -8.25
CA SER A 12 -3.95 3.71 -9.25
C SER A 12 -4.35 4.23 -10.63
N ILE A 13 -3.37 4.41 -11.52
CA ILE A 13 -3.62 4.67 -12.94
C ILE A 13 -3.89 3.35 -13.65
N LYS A 14 -3.18 2.29 -13.25
CA LYS A 14 -3.34 0.95 -13.82
C LYS A 14 -2.96 -0.11 -12.82
N SER A 15 -3.78 -1.14 -12.69
CA SER A 15 -3.51 -2.31 -11.87
C SER A 15 -4.08 -3.53 -12.57
N ASP A 16 -3.21 -4.37 -13.12
CA ASP A 16 -3.57 -5.65 -13.73
C ASP A 16 -2.56 -6.72 -13.26
N PHE A 17 -2.66 -7.93 -13.81
CA PHE A 17 -1.84 -9.07 -13.36
C PHE A 17 -0.34 -8.91 -13.67
N ASP A 18 0.04 -8.02 -14.58
CA ASP A 18 1.43 -7.88 -15.02
C ASP A 18 2.05 -6.50 -14.75
N ARG A 19 1.27 -5.49 -14.38
CA ARG A 19 1.78 -4.17 -14.02
C ARG A 19 0.90 -3.42 -13.03
N LEU A 20 1.58 -2.53 -12.31
CA LEU A 20 1.01 -1.57 -11.40
C LEU A 20 1.61 -0.20 -11.74
N VAL A 21 0.75 0.78 -12.00
CA VAL A 21 1.13 2.18 -12.22
C VAL A 21 0.35 3.03 -11.25
N VAL A 22 1.06 3.71 -10.37
CA VAL A 22 0.49 4.62 -9.37
C VAL A 22 1.05 6.02 -9.54
N SER A 23 0.26 7.02 -9.20
CA SER A 23 0.68 8.43 -9.20
C SER A 23 0.15 9.13 -7.98
N CYS A 24 0.68 10.32 -7.69
CA CYS A 24 0.13 11.14 -6.61
C CYS A 24 -1.36 11.44 -6.86
N VAL A 25 -2.14 11.55 -5.79
CA VAL A 25 -3.53 12.00 -5.88
C VAL A 25 -3.67 13.44 -6.39
N HIS A 26 -2.66 14.29 -6.15
CA HIS A 26 -2.62 15.66 -6.64
C HIS A 26 -2.02 15.73 -8.05
N ASP A 27 -2.78 16.24 -9.02
CA ASP A 27 -2.35 16.27 -10.43
C ASP A 27 -1.12 17.14 -10.70
N ALA A 28 -0.91 18.19 -9.89
CA ALA A 28 0.29 19.03 -9.98
C ALA A 28 1.56 18.31 -9.48
N CYS A 29 1.42 17.17 -8.80
CA CYS A 29 2.55 16.40 -8.30
C CYS A 29 3.01 15.37 -9.34
N LEU A 30 4.25 15.51 -9.80
CA LEU A 30 4.83 14.65 -10.85
C LEU A 30 5.25 13.26 -10.35
N TRP A 31 5.01 12.94 -9.08
CA TRP A 31 5.39 11.65 -8.52
C TRP A 31 4.59 10.50 -9.13
N SER A 32 5.28 9.47 -9.61
CA SER A 32 4.65 8.23 -10.07
C SER A 32 5.59 7.04 -9.94
N VAL A 33 5.03 5.86 -9.67
CA VAL A 33 5.77 4.59 -9.66
C VAL A 33 5.15 3.61 -10.65
N ARG A 34 6.01 2.90 -11.37
CA ARG A 34 5.64 1.77 -12.22
C ARG A 34 6.34 0.51 -11.73
N ALA A 35 5.56 -0.53 -11.47
CA ALA A 35 6.04 -1.87 -11.22
C ALA A 35 5.50 -2.83 -12.28
N ILE A 36 6.28 -3.86 -12.61
CA ILE A 36 5.86 -4.96 -13.48
C ILE A 36 6.10 -6.29 -12.76
N CYS A 37 5.22 -7.27 -13.00
CA CYS A 37 5.42 -8.63 -12.54
C CYS A 37 6.31 -9.36 -13.56
N SER A 38 7.51 -9.76 -13.13
CA SER A 38 8.41 -10.56 -13.95
C SER A 38 7.89 -11.99 -14.03
N LYS A 39 7.36 -12.40 -15.19
CA LYS A 39 6.88 -13.78 -15.41
C LYS A 39 7.97 -14.84 -15.21
N LYS A 40 9.24 -14.47 -15.41
CA LYS A 40 10.38 -15.38 -15.24
C LYS A 40 10.65 -15.71 -13.77
N HIS A 41 10.47 -14.75 -12.89
CA HIS A 41 10.82 -14.87 -11.47
C HIS A 41 9.59 -14.87 -10.55
N ASN A 42 8.39 -14.63 -11.08
CA ASN A 42 7.16 -14.37 -10.33
C ASN A 42 7.34 -13.30 -9.23
N LEU A 43 8.16 -12.29 -9.52
CA LEU A 43 8.43 -11.18 -8.60
C LEU A 43 8.07 -9.85 -9.24
N TRP A 44 7.56 -8.94 -8.41
CA TRP A 44 7.32 -7.56 -8.80
C TRP A 44 8.62 -6.77 -8.81
N LYS A 45 8.89 -6.10 -9.92
CA LYS A 45 10.05 -5.21 -10.10
C LYS A 45 9.57 -3.79 -10.32
N ILE A 46 10.07 -2.85 -9.51
CA ILE A 46 9.92 -1.42 -9.78
C ILE A 46 10.80 -1.08 -10.98
N THR A 47 10.18 -0.55 -12.02
CA THR A 47 10.84 -0.19 -13.29
C THR A 47 10.97 1.32 -13.47
N THR A 48 10.13 2.09 -12.79
CA THR A 48 10.20 3.55 -12.84
C THR A 48 9.78 4.12 -11.49
N CYS A 49 10.59 5.03 -10.97
CA CYS A 49 10.23 5.99 -9.93
C CYS A 49 10.44 7.37 -10.51
N LYS A 50 9.36 8.09 -10.82
CA LYS A 50 9.40 9.42 -11.41
C LYS A 50 9.12 10.45 -10.34
N GLY A 51 9.95 11.49 -10.29
CA GLY A 51 9.74 12.67 -9.46
C GLY A 51 9.85 12.40 -7.97
N LEU A 52 10.07 13.47 -7.21
CA LEU A 52 9.81 13.48 -5.78
C LEU A 52 8.38 13.95 -5.53
N HIS A 53 7.79 13.57 -4.41
CA HIS A 53 6.57 14.23 -3.97
C HIS A 53 6.87 15.69 -3.64
N THR A 54 6.30 16.61 -4.42
CA THR A 54 6.33 18.05 -4.16
C THR A 54 5.13 18.53 -3.34
N CYS A 55 4.11 17.68 -3.18
CA CYS A 55 2.96 17.98 -2.33
C CYS A 55 3.32 17.81 -0.85
N SER A 56 3.01 18.84 -0.06
CA SER A 56 2.90 18.72 1.40
C SER A 56 2.03 17.51 1.72
N SER A 57 2.44 16.70 2.71
CA SER A 57 1.67 15.52 3.12
C SER A 57 0.25 16.01 3.36
N LEU A 58 -0.74 15.43 2.67
CA LEU A 58 -2.10 15.53 3.18
C LEU A 58 -2.00 15.06 4.62
N GLN A 59 -2.31 15.99 5.51
CA GLN A 59 -2.35 15.75 6.94
C GLN A 59 -3.16 14.48 7.16
N VAL A 60 -2.68 13.69 8.11
CA VAL A 60 -3.42 12.63 8.81
C VAL A 60 -4.93 12.86 8.65
N GLU A 61 -5.65 11.90 8.07
CA GLU A 61 -7.11 11.97 8.03
C GLU A 61 -7.63 12.29 9.45
N PRO A 62 -8.69 13.08 9.62
CA PRO A 62 -9.19 13.49 10.95
C PRO A 62 -9.55 12.33 11.89
N ASP A 63 -9.61 11.09 11.38
CA ASP A 63 -9.84 9.87 12.16
C ASP A 63 -8.58 9.31 12.86
N GLY A 64 -7.41 9.91 12.61
CA GLY A 64 -6.17 9.62 13.32
C GLY A 64 -5.60 8.23 13.09
N ARG A 65 -6.14 7.42 12.18
CA ARG A 65 -5.64 6.06 11.94
C ARG A 65 -4.98 5.94 10.58
N MET A 66 -3.75 6.43 10.55
CA MET A 66 -2.79 5.99 9.55
C MET A 66 -2.55 4.49 9.76
N VAL A 67 -3.12 3.65 8.89
CA VAL A 67 -2.86 2.21 8.86
C VAL A 67 -1.49 2.00 8.23
N ASP A 68 -0.42 2.21 9.01
CA ASP A 68 0.94 1.91 8.56
C ASP A 68 1.17 0.39 8.49
N SER A 69 2.19 -0.03 7.74
CA SER A 69 2.49 -1.46 7.56
C SER A 69 2.77 -2.18 8.89
N LYS A 70 3.24 -1.44 9.90
CA LYS A 70 3.48 -1.96 11.25
C LYS A 70 2.17 -2.27 11.96
N PHE A 71 1.17 -1.40 11.85
CA PHE A 71 -0.17 -1.60 12.38
C PHE A 71 -0.87 -2.80 11.71
N ILE A 72 -0.73 -2.94 10.39
CA ILE A 72 -1.25 -4.11 9.67
C ILE A 72 -0.58 -5.38 10.16
N SER A 73 0.76 -5.39 10.33
CA SER A 73 1.50 -6.55 10.84
C SER A 73 1.01 -6.96 12.22
N ILE A 74 0.96 -6.02 13.17
CA ILE A 74 0.50 -6.29 14.53
C ILE A 74 -0.93 -6.84 14.51
N THR A 75 -1.82 -6.24 13.71
CA THR A 75 -3.21 -6.69 13.63
C THR A 75 -3.30 -8.11 13.02
N LEU A 76 -2.55 -8.40 11.97
CA LEU A 76 -2.49 -9.74 11.39
C LEU A 76 -1.90 -10.78 12.35
N GLU A 77 -0.84 -10.42 13.08
CA GLU A 77 -0.24 -11.28 14.11
C GLU A 77 -1.28 -11.68 15.16
N THR A 78 -2.10 -10.73 15.65
CA THR A 78 -3.17 -11.07 16.60
C THR A 78 -4.17 -12.07 16.01
N TYR A 79 -4.55 -11.92 14.74
CA TYR A 79 -5.47 -12.84 14.10
C TYR A 79 -4.89 -14.23 13.85
N ILE A 80 -3.60 -14.32 13.53
CA ILE A 80 -2.92 -15.61 13.33
C ILE A 80 -2.71 -16.32 14.66
N TRP A 81 -2.47 -15.56 15.74
CA TRP A 81 -2.33 -16.14 17.08
C TRP A 81 -3.64 -16.74 17.61
N GLU A 82 -4.79 -16.14 17.27
CA GLU A 82 -6.10 -16.69 17.60
C GLU A 82 -6.39 -18.00 16.85
N ASP A 83 -6.00 -18.09 15.57
CA ASP A 83 -6.18 -19.28 14.75
C ASP A 83 -5.17 -19.28 13.59
N ILE A 84 -4.16 -20.14 13.73
CA ILE A 84 -3.05 -20.26 12.77
C ILE A 84 -3.48 -20.92 11.46
N SER A 85 -4.67 -21.54 11.40
CA SER A 85 -5.21 -22.15 10.18
C SER A 85 -5.91 -21.12 9.26
N ARG A 86 -6.04 -19.86 9.72
CA ARG A 86 -6.70 -18.80 8.95
C ARG A 86 -6.00 -18.56 7.63
N THR A 87 -6.80 -18.61 6.56
CA THR A 87 -6.32 -18.34 5.21
C THR A 87 -6.15 -16.84 4.96
N VAL A 88 -5.30 -16.47 4.00
CA VAL A 88 -5.09 -15.06 3.60
C VAL A 88 -6.40 -14.35 3.20
N PRO A 89 -7.35 -14.96 2.46
CA PRO A 89 -8.65 -14.34 2.21
C PRO A 89 -9.45 -14.05 3.48
N CYS A 90 -9.43 -14.96 4.46
CA CYS A 90 -10.10 -14.78 5.75
C CYS A 90 -9.51 -13.60 6.54
N LEU A 91 -8.18 -13.55 6.66
CA LEU A 91 -7.46 -12.46 7.32
C LEU A 91 -7.76 -11.09 6.66
N ARG A 92 -7.83 -11.07 5.33
CA ARG A 92 -8.20 -9.86 4.58
C ARG A 92 -9.63 -9.42 4.90
N SER A 93 -10.59 -10.35 4.91
CA SER A 93 -11.99 -10.05 5.26
C SER A 93 -12.13 -9.51 6.69
N LEU A 94 -11.38 -10.07 7.65
CA LEU A 94 -11.36 -9.61 9.05
C LEU A 94 -10.78 -8.19 9.18
N LEU A 95 -9.65 -7.93 8.52
CA LEU A 95 -9.07 -6.59 8.47
C LEU A 95 -10.05 -5.56 7.89
N HIS A 96 -10.70 -5.90 6.77
CA HIS A 96 -11.73 -5.02 6.19
C HIS A 96 -12.91 -4.83 7.14
N ALA A 97 -13.43 -5.90 7.75
CA ALA A 97 -14.57 -5.80 8.67
C ALA A 97 -14.28 -4.93 9.91
N LYS A 98 -13.06 -5.01 10.47
CA LYS A 98 -12.65 -4.25 11.67
C LYS A 98 -12.35 -2.78 11.38
N HIS A 99 -11.97 -2.46 10.16
CA HIS A 99 -11.51 -1.12 9.77
C HIS A 99 -12.40 -0.48 8.69
N LYS A 100 -13.63 -0.98 8.53
CA LYS A 100 -14.60 -0.52 7.55
C LYS A 100 -14.95 0.96 7.75
N HIS A 101 -14.52 1.76 6.78
CA HIS A 101 -15.49 2.29 5.81
C HIS A 101 -15.75 1.23 4.73
#